data_AF-A0A2D4G8U6-F1
#
_entry.id   AF-A0A2D4G8U6-F1
#
_cell.length_a   1.000
_cell.length_b   1.000
_cell.length_c   1.000
_cell.angle_alpha   90.00
_cell.angle_beta   90.00
_cell.angle_gamma   90.00
#
_symmetry.space_group_name_H-M   'P 1'
#
loop_
_entity.id
_entity.type
_entity.pdbx_description
1 polymer ?
#
loop_
_entity_poly.entity_id
_entity_poly.type
_entity_poly.pdbx_seq_one_letter_code
_entity_poly.pdbx_strand_id
1 'polypeptide(L)'
;MTQIAMHPYHAETGLSLSSNVAIGSVHAGSTFPAIQGTSLTSLSSQPSSLVTGGFPSEDEQHSQPVSPQGLHYLHSAYRVGMLALEMLGRRAHNDHPNNFSRSPPYTEDVKWLLGLAAKLGVNYVHQFCVGAAKGVLSPFVLQEIIMESLQRLNPAHVHNHLRTPAFHQLVQRCQQAYIQYIHHRLIHLTPADYDDFVNAIRSARSAFCLTPMGMMQFNDILQNLKRSKQTKDLWQRVSLEMTTFSP
;
A
#
# COMPACT_ATOMS: atom_id res chain seq x y z
N MET A 1 27.71 38.97 37.06
CA MET A 1 26.65 38.39 36.23
C MET A 1 26.66 39.13 34.89
N THR A 2 26.99 38.61 33.71
CA THR A 2 27.58 37.34 33.24
C THR A 2 28.13 37.72 31.85
N GLN A 3 29.40 37.43 31.56
CA GLN A 3 30.07 37.84 30.32
C GLN A 3 29.61 36.99 29.12
N ILE A 4 29.39 37.66 27.99
CA ILE A 4 29.18 37.08 26.66
C ILE A 4 30.54 36.63 26.12
N ALA A 5 30.70 35.33 25.88
CA ALA A 5 31.87 34.74 25.22
C ALA A 5 31.57 34.56 23.73
N MET A 6 32.44 35.15 22.90
CA MET A 6 32.57 34.90 21.46
C MET A 6 33.76 33.97 21.19
N HIS A 7 33.74 33.34 19.99
CA HIS A 7 34.76 32.50 19.29
C HIS A 7 34.68 30.97 19.47
N PRO A 8 35.18 30.16 18.49
CA PRO A 8 35.10 30.27 17.03
C PRO A 8 34.82 28.92 16.30
N TYR A 9 34.66 29.01 14.97
CA TYR A 9 34.69 27.91 14.00
C TYR A 9 35.91 27.00 14.16
N HIS A 10 35.68 25.67 14.12
CA HIS A 10 36.72 24.67 13.92
C HIS A 10 36.43 23.88 12.63
N ALA A 11 37.39 23.87 11.73
CA ALA A 11 37.40 23.05 10.52
C ALA A 11 38.09 21.72 10.86
N GLU A 12 37.42 20.59 10.62
CA GLU A 12 38.03 19.26 10.68
C GLU A 12 38.26 18.78 9.25
N THR A 13 39.52 18.50 8.94
CA THR A 13 39.98 17.94 7.67
C THR A 13 40.35 16.48 7.92
N GLY A 14 39.91 15.59 7.03
CA GLY A 14 40.55 14.28 6.82
C GLY A 14 39.63 13.10 7.06
N LEU A 15 39.29 12.41 5.95
CA LEU A 15 39.50 10.96 5.78
C LEU A 15 39.10 10.60 4.35
N SER A 16 40.12 10.30 3.54
CA SER A 16 40.01 9.74 2.20
C SER A 16 40.01 8.21 2.27
N LEU A 17 39.02 7.56 1.65
CA LEU A 17 39.16 6.16 1.25
C LEU A 17 38.69 5.95 -0.20
N SER A 18 39.58 5.31 -0.94
CA SER A 18 39.62 5.16 -2.38
C SER A 18 38.57 4.19 -2.92
N SER A 19 37.97 4.58 -4.04
CA SER A 19 37.28 3.71 -4.99
C SER A 19 38.22 2.65 -5.57
N ASN A 20 37.72 1.45 -5.83
CA ASN A 20 38.24 0.57 -6.87
C ASN A 20 37.08 -0.16 -7.56
N VAL A 21 36.90 0.17 -8.84
CA VAL A 21 36.05 -0.53 -9.82
C VAL A 21 36.90 -1.62 -10.47
N ALA A 22 36.40 -2.83 -10.57
CA ALA A 22 36.98 -3.87 -11.42
C ALA A 22 36.05 -4.11 -12.62
N ILE A 23 36.46 -3.54 -13.76
CA ILE A 23 36.03 -3.92 -15.11
C ILE A 23 37.01 -5.00 -15.59
N GLY A 24 36.51 -6.12 -16.07
CA GLY A 24 37.31 -7.18 -16.68
C GLY A 24 36.50 -7.88 -17.77
N SER A 25 36.84 -7.53 -19.01
CA SER A 25 36.21 -7.91 -20.26
C SER A 25 36.87 -9.17 -20.87
N VAL A 26 36.08 -9.91 -21.66
CA VAL A 26 36.40 -10.81 -22.80
C VAL A 26 37.49 -11.89 -22.67
N HIS A 27 37.17 -13.12 -23.12
CA HIS A 27 37.82 -13.74 -24.28
C HIS A 27 37.05 -14.98 -24.76
N ALA A 28 36.88 -15.05 -26.08
CA ALA A 28 36.32 -16.15 -26.85
C ALA A 28 37.40 -17.20 -27.20
N GLY A 29 36.97 -18.44 -27.49
CA GLY A 29 37.60 -19.25 -28.52
C GLY A 29 38.15 -20.64 -28.15
N SER A 30 37.39 -21.66 -28.58
CA SER A 30 37.85 -22.85 -29.32
C SER A 30 38.46 -24.07 -28.60
N THR A 31 37.90 -25.23 -28.98
CA THR A 31 38.59 -26.46 -29.45
C THR A 31 38.28 -27.73 -28.64
N PHE A 32 37.69 -28.69 -29.37
CA PHE A 32 37.41 -30.08 -29.00
C PHE A 32 38.68 -30.88 -28.67
N PRO A 33 38.54 -32.03 -28.00
CA PRO A 33 38.69 -33.28 -28.73
C PRO A 33 37.62 -34.33 -28.42
N ALA A 34 37.59 -35.36 -29.27
CA ALA A 34 36.55 -36.35 -29.44
C ALA A 34 36.98 -37.77 -28.97
N ILE A 35 35.99 -38.70 -28.90
CA ILE A 35 36.09 -40.18 -28.95
C ILE A 35 36.51 -40.84 -27.60
N GLN A 36 35.92 -41.89 -27.00
CA GLN A 36 35.09 -43.06 -27.40
C GLN A 36 34.42 -43.69 -26.15
N GLY A 37 33.30 -44.42 -26.31
CA GLY A 37 33.02 -45.63 -25.50
C GLY A 37 31.67 -45.74 -24.76
N THR A 38 30.68 -46.38 -25.40
CA THR A 38 29.75 -47.40 -24.85
C THR A 38 29.10 -47.15 -23.48
N SER A 39 27.76 -47.01 -23.34
CA SER A 39 26.81 -48.14 -23.34
C SER A 39 25.35 -47.69 -23.34
N LEU A 40 24.49 -48.58 -23.84
CA LEU A 40 23.06 -48.49 -24.15
C LEU A 40 22.15 -48.38 -22.92
N THR A 41 20.98 -47.71 -23.04
CA THR A 41 19.66 -48.22 -22.57
C THR A 41 18.48 -47.35 -23.06
N SER A 42 17.65 -48.00 -23.90
CA SER A 42 16.18 -47.92 -24.11
C SER A 42 15.36 -46.62 -24.03
N LEU A 43 14.73 -46.28 -25.17
CA LEU A 43 13.48 -45.51 -25.29
C LEU A 43 12.25 -46.32 -24.84
N SER A 44 11.23 -45.63 -24.29
CA SER A 44 9.78 -45.84 -24.46
C SER A 44 9.06 -44.84 -23.54
N SER A 45 7.95 -44.15 -23.81
CA SER A 45 7.07 -43.95 -24.97
C SER A 45 6.09 -42.84 -24.55
N GLN A 46 5.97 -41.77 -25.34
CA GLN A 46 4.80 -40.88 -25.30
C GLN A 46 3.57 -41.64 -25.81
N PRO A 47 2.36 -41.23 -25.40
CA PRO A 47 1.22 -41.30 -26.29
C PRO A 47 0.75 -39.90 -26.70
N SER A 48 0.65 -39.73 -28.01
CA SER A 48 -0.01 -38.61 -28.68
C SER A 48 -1.54 -38.77 -28.64
N SER A 49 -2.18 -37.60 -28.62
CA SER A 49 -3.62 -37.31 -28.73
C SER A 49 -4.34 -38.03 -29.89
N LEU A 50 -5.64 -38.34 -29.69
CA LEU A 50 -6.78 -38.06 -30.60
C LEU A 50 -8.03 -38.87 -30.17
N VAL A 51 -9.10 -38.20 -29.70
CA VAL A 51 -10.48 -38.34 -30.22
C VAL A 51 -11.48 -37.53 -29.38
N THR A 52 -12.33 -36.82 -30.12
CA THR A 52 -13.52 -36.04 -29.77
C THR A 52 -14.49 -36.76 -28.81
N GLY A 53 -15.01 -36.02 -27.82
CA GLY A 53 -16.17 -36.45 -27.05
C GLY A 53 -16.57 -35.46 -25.96
N GLY A 54 -17.61 -34.65 -26.25
CA GLY A 54 -18.55 -34.08 -25.28
C GLY A 54 -18.00 -33.12 -24.22
N PHE A 55 -18.45 -31.87 -24.24
CA PHE A 55 -18.51 -31.07 -23.01
C PHE A 55 -19.49 -31.75 -22.03
N PRO A 56 -19.10 -32.10 -20.79
CA PRO A 56 -20.07 -32.16 -19.72
C PRO A 56 -20.32 -30.72 -19.28
N SER A 57 -21.50 -30.21 -19.63
CA SER A 57 -22.13 -29.17 -18.84
C SER A 57 -22.42 -29.77 -17.47
N GLU A 58 -21.59 -29.48 -16.49
CA GLU A 58 -21.90 -29.71 -15.09
C GLU A 58 -21.83 -28.37 -14.38
N ASP A 59 -22.98 -27.71 -14.36
CA ASP A 59 -23.48 -26.94 -13.22
C ASP A 59 -23.32 -27.82 -11.97
N GLU A 60 -22.11 -27.84 -11.40
CA GLU A 60 -21.89 -28.47 -10.11
C GLU A 60 -21.14 -27.49 -9.21
N GLN A 61 -21.91 -26.99 -8.26
CA GLN A 61 -21.55 -26.13 -7.15
C GLN A 61 -20.50 -26.83 -6.28
N HIS A 62 -19.26 -26.89 -6.76
CA HIS A 62 -18.16 -27.63 -6.16
C HIS A 62 -17.63 -26.88 -4.93
N SER A 63 -18.30 -27.08 -3.80
CA SER A 63 -17.79 -26.74 -2.47
C SER A 63 -16.79 -27.82 -2.02
N GLN A 64 -15.71 -28.03 -2.79
CA GLN A 64 -14.62 -28.89 -2.33
C GLN A 64 -13.80 -28.16 -1.26
N PRO A 65 -13.47 -28.80 -0.14
CA PRO A 65 -12.52 -28.24 0.81
C PRO A 65 -11.19 -28.00 0.08
N VAL A 66 -10.61 -26.81 0.27
CA VAL A 66 -9.38 -26.37 -0.38
C VAL A 66 -8.32 -27.46 -0.24
N SER A 67 -7.79 -27.97 -1.36
CA SER A 67 -6.76 -29.02 -1.32
C SER A 67 -5.54 -28.53 -0.52
N PRO A 68 -4.85 -29.42 0.23
CA PRO A 68 -3.64 -29.05 0.98
C PRO A 68 -2.60 -28.31 0.12
N GLN A 69 -2.53 -28.67 -1.17
CA GLN A 69 -1.69 -28.01 -2.18
C GLN A 69 -2.18 -26.59 -2.49
N GLY A 70 -3.49 -26.38 -2.63
CA GLY A 70 -4.09 -25.06 -2.83
C GLY A 70 -3.79 -24.08 -1.69
N LEU A 71 -3.82 -24.57 -0.45
CA LEU A 71 -3.45 -23.77 0.73
C LEU A 71 -1.97 -23.37 0.70
N HIS A 72 -1.06 -24.26 0.29
CA HIS A 72 0.36 -23.95 0.15
C HIS A 72 0.62 -22.86 -0.91
N TYR A 73 -0.07 -22.91 -2.05
CA TYR A 73 0.02 -21.85 -3.06
C TYR A 73 -0.53 -20.51 -2.55
N LEU A 74 -1.61 -20.53 -1.77
CA LEU A 74 -2.20 -19.34 -1.18
C LEU A 74 -1.22 -18.65 -0.20
N HIS A 75 -0.57 -19.41 0.68
CA HIS A 75 0.48 -18.89 1.55
C HIS A 75 1.66 -18.32 0.75
N SER A 76 2.07 -19.01 -0.31
CA SER A 76 3.19 -18.59 -1.16
C SER A 76 2.88 -17.25 -1.86
N ALA A 77 1.69 -17.13 -2.45
CA ALA A 77 1.22 -15.91 -3.09
C ALA A 77 1.14 -14.73 -2.11
N TYR A 78 0.58 -14.96 -0.91
CA TYR A 78 0.52 -13.94 0.13
C TYR A 78 1.92 -13.46 0.56
N ARG A 79 2.87 -14.37 0.76
CA ARG A 79 4.25 -14.01 1.15
C ARG A 79 4.93 -13.13 0.09
N VAL A 80 4.79 -13.48 -1.18
CA VAL A 80 5.33 -12.67 -2.28
C VAL A 80 4.64 -11.32 -2.36
N GLY A 81 3.31 -11.29 -2.21
CA GLY A 81 2.54 -10.04 -2.18
C GLY A 81 2.97 -9.12 -1.03
N MET A 82 3.24 -9.66 0.16
CA MET A 82 3.74 -8.87 1.29
C MET A 82 5.12 -8.27 1.03
N LEU A 83 6.02 -9.00 0.36
CA LEU A 83 7.31 -8.45 -0.07
C LEU A 83 7.12 -7.33 -1.11
N ALA A 84 6.22 -7.51 -2.07
CA ALA A 84 5.90 -6.48 -3.05
C ALA A 84 5.32 -5.21 -2.39
N LEU A 85 4.46 -5.38 -1.39
CA LEU A 85 3.90 -4.28 -0.59
C LEU A 85 4.97 -3.52 0.19
N GLU A 86 5.98 -4.21 0.70
CA GLU A 86 7.15 -3.58 1.32
C GLU A 86 8.00 -2.80 0.29
N MET A 87 8.13 -3.32 -0.95
CA MET A 87 8.85 -2.62 -2.03
C MET A 87 8.13 -1.34 -2.44
N LEU A 88 6.80 -1.36 -2.43
CA LEU A 88 5.98 -0.19 -2.74
C LEU A 88 6.35 0.97 -1.80
N GLY A 89 6.46 0.70 -0.51
CA GLY A 89 6.82 1.70 0.52
C GLY A 89 8.23 2.30 0.34
N ARG A 90 9.18 1.52 -0.18
CA ARG A 90 10.54 2.02 -0.45
C ARG A 90 10.61 2.95 -1.66
N ARG A 91 9.78 2.72 -2.68
CA ARG A 91 9.71 3.56 -3.89
C ARG A 91 8.88 4.82 -3.68
N ALA A 92 7.94 4.73 -2.75
CA ALA A 92 6.98 5.75 -2.36
C ALA A 92 7.60 7.03 -1.73
N HIS A 93 8.86 6.98 -1.30
CA HIS A 93 9.53 8.14 -0.68
C HIS A 93 10.04 9.18 -1.70
N ASN A 94 9.77 8.99 -2.99
CA ASN A 94 9.95 10.04 -3.98
C ASN A 94 8.69 10.92 -3.94
N ASP A 95 8.80 12.16 -3.49
CA ASP A 95 7.73 13.18 -3.34
C ASP A 95 7.06 13.53 -4.69
N HIS A 96 6.41 12.55 -5.33
CA HIS A 96 5.75 12.74 -6.61
C HIS A 96 4.29 13.12 -6.37
N PRO A 97 3.76 14.18 -7.00
CA PRO A 97 2.38 14.65 -6.79
C PRO A 97 1.31 13.59 -7.12
N ASN A 98 1.64 12.57 -7.94
CA ASN A 98 0.74 11.45 -8.26
C ASN A 98 0.57 10.43 -7.11
N ASN A 99 1.35 10.54 -6.03
CA ASN A 99 1.29 9.64 -4.88
C ASN A 99 -0.07 9.68 -4.14
N PHE A 100 -0.85 10.76 -4.32
CA PHE A 100 -2.15 10.95 -3.72
C PHE A 100 -3.34 10.72 -4.67
N SER A 101 -3.12 10.07 -5.81
CA SER A 101 -4.22 9.69 -6.69
C SER A 101 -5.27 8.89 -5.91
N ARG A 102 -6.57 9.10 -6.21
CA ARG A 102 -7.65 8.27 -5.67
C ARG A 102 -7.52 6.81 -6.11
N SER A 103 -6.99 6.59 -7.32
CA SER A 103 -6.86 5.29 -7.96
C SER A 103 -5.46 5.10 -8.54
N PRO A 104 -4.41 4.93 -7.72
CA PRO A 104 -3.07 4.64 -8.21
C PRO A 104 -3.04 3.27 -8.93
N PRO A 105 -2.07 3.02 -9.84
CA PRO A 105 -2.01 1.78 -10.61
C PRO A 105 -1.95 0.49 -9.77
N TYR A 106 -1.46 0.58 -8.53
CA TYR A 106 -1.30 -0.56 -7.62
C TYR A 106 -2.56 -0.91 -6.80
N THR A 107 -3.65 -0.16 -6.91
CA THR A 107 -4.84 -0.34 -6.03
C THR A 107 -5.40 -1.75 -6.08
N GLU A 108 -5.60 -2.29 -7.29
CA GLU A 108 -6.22 -3.59 -7.48
C GLU A 108 -5.34 -4.72 -6.91
N ASP A 109 -4.02 -4.63 -7.09
CA ASP A 109 -3.07 -5.61 -6.54
C ASP A 109 -3.09 -5.63 -5.01
N VAL A 110 -3.20 -4.46 -4.37
CA VAL A 110 -3.25 -4.34 -2.91
C VAL A 110 -4.58 -4.88 -2.35
N LYS A 111 -5.71 -4.62 -3.01
CA LYS A 111 -7.01 -5.19 -2.66
C LYS A 111 -7.05 -6.70 -2.86
N TRP A 112 -6.47 -7.18 -3.95
CA TRP A 112 -6.33 -8.60 -4.21
C TRP A 112 -5.53 -9.29 -3.09
N LEU A 113 -4.42 -8.68 -2.66
CA LEU A 113 -3.62 -9.18 -1.55
C LEU A 113 -4.39 -9.20 -0.22
N LEU A 114 -5.20 -8.17 0.07
CA LEU A 114 -6.13 -8.20 1.22
C LEU A 114 -7.11 -9.38 1.12
N GLY A 115 -7.61 -9.67 -0.08
CA GLY A 115 -8.46 -10.83 -0.34
C GLY A 115 -7.76 -12.16 -0.02
N LEU A 116 -6.47 -12.29 -0.35
CA LEU A 116 -5.68 -13.47 0.06
C LEU A 116 -5.52 -13.54 1.58
N ALA A 117 -5.20 -12.40 2.21
CA ALA A 117 -5.04 -12.32 3.67
C ALA A 117 -6.31 -12.76 4.40
N ALA A 118 -7.48 -12.31 3.92
CA ALA A 118 -8.77 -12.70 4.48
C ALA A 118 -9.06 -14.20 4.37
N LYS A 119 -8.69 -14.83 3.25
CA LYS A 119 -8.81 -16.29 3.06
C LYS A 119 -7.89 -17.08 3.99
N LEU A 120 -6.73 -16.53 4.34
CA LEU A 120 -5.76 -17.14 5.26
C LEU A 120 -6.10 -16.90 6.74
N GLY A 121 -6.92 -15.88 7.03
CA GLY A 121 -7.47 -15.61 8.36
C GLY A 121 -6.96 -14.31 9.00
N VAL A 122 -7.51 -14.00 10.18
CA VAL A 122 -7.34 -12.70 10.86
C VAL A 122 -5.88 -12.30 11.11
N ASN A 123 -5.01 -13.25 11.42
CA ASN A 123 -3.59 -12.97 11.65
C ASN A 123 -2.89 -12.45 10.39
N TYR A 124 -3.27 -12.96 9.22
CA TYR A 124 -2.76 -12.51 7.93
C TYR A 124 -3.30 -11.13 7.59
N VAL A 125 -4.57 -10.85 7.90
CA VAL A 125 -5.14 -9.50 7.75
C VAL A 125 -4.38 -8.48 8.61
N HIS A 126 -4.07 -8.81 9.86
CA HIS A 126 -3.28 -7.91 10.71
C HIS A 126 -1.87 -7.66 10.16
N GLN A 127 -1.18 -8.70 9.69
CA GLN A 127 0.14 -8.55 9.05
C GLN A 127 0.07 -7.69 7.79
N PHE A 128 -0.96 -7.89 6.96
CA PHE A 128 -1.24 -7.06 5.81
C PHE A 128 -1.48 -5.60 6.20
N CYS A 129 -2.30 -5.31 7.22
CA CYS A 129 -2.56 -3.94 7.68
C CYS A 129 -1.26 -3.22 8.09
N VAL A 130 -0.36 -3.90 8.81
CA VAL A 130 0.95 -3.35 9.19
C VAL A 130 1.82 -3.07 7.95
N GLY A 131 1.81 -3.98 6.96
CA GLY A 131 2.52 -3.77 5.69
C GLY A 131 1.95 -2.60 4.88
N ALA A 132 0.62 -2.53 4.77
CA ALA A 132 -0.08 -1.49 4.03
C ALA A 132 0.14 -0.11 4.64
N ALA A 133 0.17 0.00 5.97
CA ALA A 133 0.50 1.24 6.68
C ALA A 133 1.90 1.79 6.34
N LYS A 134 2.82 0.93 5.89
CA LYS A 134 4.17 1.34 5.47
C LYS A 134 4.27 1.55 3.96
N GLY A 135 3.56 0.72 3.19
CA GLY A 135 3.67 0.63 1.74
C GLY A 135 2.79 1.62 0.96
N VAL A 136 1.56 1.83 1.42
CA VAL A 136 0.54 2.57 0.67
C VAL A 136 0.62 4.06 1.01
N LEU A 137 0.59 4.89 -0.03
CA LEU A 137 0.64 6.35 0.11
C LEU A 137 -0.73 7.01 0.00
N SER A 138 -1.58 6.51 -0.90
CA SER A 138 -2.86 7.16 -1.16
C SER A 138 -3.78 7.05 0.07
N PRO A 139 -4.23 8.19 0.63
CA PRO A 139 -5.16 8.17 1.77
C PRO A 139 -6.49 7.50 1.42
N PHE A 140 -6.92 7.58 0.15
CA PHE A 140 -8.14 6.96 -0.33
C PHE A 140 -8.02 5.44 -0.36
N VAL A 141 -6.91 4.92 -0.88
CA VAL A 141 -6.65 3.46 -0.88
C VAL A 141 -6.49 2.95 0.54
N LEU A 142 -5.80 3.68 1.43
CA LEU A 142 -5.70 3.33 2.85
C LEU A 142 -7.08 3.24 3.51
N GLN A 143 -7.96 4.20 3.24
CA GLN A 143 -9.32 4.18 3.76
C GLN A 143 -10.14 3.00 3.22
N GLU A 144 -10.06 2.71 1.92
CA GLU A 144 -10.71 1.55 1.32
C GLU A 144 -10.23 0.24 1.96
N ILE A 145 -8.92 0.10 2.16
CA ILE A 145 -8.34 -1.06 2.85
C ILE A 145 -8.89 -1.20 4.26
N ILE A 146 -8.98 -0.12 5.03
CA ILE A 146 -9.53 -0.16 6.41
C ILE A 146 -10.97 -0.67 6.37
N MET A 147 -11.82 -0.05 5.54
CA MET A 147 -13.24 -0.40 5.45
C MET A 147 -13.44 -1.84 4.97
N GLU A 148 -12.72 -2.25 3.94
CA GLU A 148 -12.79 -3.60 3.38
C GLU A 148 -12.25 -4.65 4.36
N SER A 149 -11.17 -4.34 5.08
CA SER A 149 -10.63 -5.25 6.11
C SER A 149 -11.63 -5.44 7.25
N LEU A 150 -12.26 -4.37 7.71
CA LEU A 150 -13.29 -4.44 8.76
C LEU A 150 -14.53 -5.20 8.30
N GLN A 151 -14.91 -5.10 7.02
CA GLN A 151 -16.05 -5.83 6.45
C GLN A 151 -15.75 -7.32 6.23
N ARG A 152 -14.52 -7.66 5.81
CA ARG A 152 -14.07 -9.05 5.62
C ARG A 152 -13.83 -9.76 6.96
N LEU A 153 -13.45 -8.99 7.98
CA LEU A 153 -13.52 -9.44 9.36
C LEU A 153 -14.96 -9.41 9.86
N ASN A 154 -15.22 -9.94 11.06
CA ASN A 154 -16.58 -9.99 11.56
C ASN A 154 -17.10 -8.56 11.88
N PRO A 155 -18.13 -8.05 11.17
CA PRO A 155 -18.60 -6.67 11.33
C PRO A 155 -19.20 -6.41 12.71
N ALA A 156 -19.63 -7.45 13.44
CA ALA A 156 -20.10 -7.31 14.82
C ALA A 156 -18.99 -6.85 15.78
N HIS A 157 -17.71 -7.02 15.41
CA HIS A 157 -16.56 -6.77 16.26
C HIS A 157 -15.65 -5.65 15.75
N VAL A 158 -16.15 -4.75 14.89
CA VAL A 158 -15.39 -3.60 14.33
C VAL A 158 -14.64 -2.84 15.41
N HIS A 159 -15.30 -2.55 16.53
CA HIS A 159 -14.70 -1.80 17.63
C HIS A 159 -13.52 -2.53 18.30
N ASN A 160 -13.55 -3.87 18.31
CA ASN A 160 -12.44 -4.67 18.82
C ASN A 160 -11.28 -4.69 17.82
N HIS A 161 -11.57 -4.82 16.53
CA HIS A 161 -10.56 -4.78 15.48
C HIS A 161 -9.83 -3.44 15.43
N LEU A 162 -10.54 -2.31 15.53
CA LEU A 162 -9.95 -0.96 15.54
C LEU A 162 -8.99 -0.71 16.72
N ARG A 163 -9.12 -1.45 17.83
CA ARG A 163 -8.20 -1.36 18.97
C ARG A 163 -6.92 -2.17 18.79
N THR A 164 -6.86 -3.08 17.82
CA THR A 164 -5.66 -3.88 17.59
C THR A 164 -4.51 -2.99 17.10
N PRO A 165 -3.25 -3.28 17.48
CA PRO A 165 -2.10 -2.47 17.05
C PRO A 165 -1.98 -2.35 15.51
N ALA A 166 -2.34 -3.40 14.78
CA ALA A 166 -2.28 -3.42 13.32
C ALA A 166 -3.24 -2.41 12.67
N PHE A 167 -4.50 -2.40 13.10
CA PHE A 167 -5.47 -1.40 12.63
C PHE A 167 -5.15 0.00 13.15
N HIS A 168 -4.67 0.13 14.38
CA HIS A 168 -4.26 1.41 14.92
C HIS A 168 -3.20 2.08 14.05
N GLN A 169 -2.15 1.34 13.66
CA GLN A 169 -1.10 1.84 12.75
C GLN A 169 -1.66 2.22 11.38
N LEU A 170 -2.54 1.39 10.82
CA LEU A 170 -3.14 1.64 9.51
C LEU A 170 -4.04 2.89 9.51
N VAL A 171 -4.89 3.05 10.52
CA VAL A 171 -5.76 4.21 10.69
C VAL A 171 -4.93 5.48 10.91
N GLN A 172 -3.93 5.41 11.78
CA GLN A 172 -3.02 6.53 12.01
C GLN A 172 -2.31 6.94 10.72
N ARG A 173 -1.82 5.96 9.92
CA ARG A 173 -1.22 6.25 8.62
C ARG A 173 -2.20 6.92 7.67
N CYS A 174 -3.43 6.42 7.58
CA CYS A 174 -4.48 6.99 6.73
C CYS A 174 -4.76 8.45 7.09
N GLN A 175 -4.89 8.75 8.39
CA GLN A 175 -5.11 10.11 8.90
C GLN A 175 -3.94 11.04 8.54
N GLN A 176 -2.69 10.58 8.72
CA GLN A 176 -1.51 11.36 8.33
C GLN A 176 -1.43 11.58 6.82
N ALA A 177 -1.76 10.58 6.01
CA ALA A 177 -1.81 10.71 4.56
C ALA A 177 -2.86 11.75 4.12
N TYR A 178 -4.02 11.80 4.78
CA TYR A 178 -5.03 12.84 4.53
C TYR A 178 -4.55 14.24 4.92
N ILE A 179 -3.89 14.40 6.06
CA ILE A 179 -3.29 15.69 6.46
C ILE A 179 -2.34 16.18 5.38
N GLN A 180 -1.40 15.33 4.94
CA GLN A 180 -0.43 15.68 3.90
C GLN A 180 -1.12 16.02 2.57
N TYR A 181 -2.10 15.21 2.15
CA TYR A 181 -2.87 15.45 0.95
C TYR A 181 -3.60 16.80 0.97
N ILE A 182 -4.29 17.11 2.09
CA ILE A 182 -5.05 18.35 2.25
C ILE A 182 -4.10 19.56 2.20
N HIS A 183 -2.98 19.50 2.93
CA HIS A 183 -1.98 20.57 2.90
C HIS A 183 -1.42 20.79 1.49
N HIS A 184 -1.04 19.73 0.80
CA HIS A 184 -0.51 19.81 -0.56
C HIS A 184 -1.55 20.40 -1.54
N ARG A 185 -2.79 19.90 -1.50
CA ARG A 185 -3.87 20.39 -2.36
C ARG A 185 -4.19 21.86 -2.13
N LEU A 186 -4.12 22.33 -0.88
CA LEU A 186 -4.40 23.73 -0.55
C LEU A 186 -3.42 24.73 -1.20
N ILE A 187 -2.16 24.33 -1.41
CA ILE A 187 -1.14 25.21 -2.00
C ILE A 187 -1.44 25.50 -3.48
N HIS A 188 -2.00 24.52 -4.20
CA HIS A 188 -2.24 24.59 -5.64
C HIS A 188 -3.74 24.59 -6.00
N LEU A 189 -4.61 24.90 -5.04
CA LEU A 189 -6.05 24.79 -5.22
C LEU A 189 -6.60 25.86 -6.17
N THR A 190 -7.31 25.44 -7.22
CA THR A 190 -8.06 26.35 -8.09
C THR A 190 -9.57 26.27 -7.82
N PRO A 191 -10.38 27.26 -8.22
CA PRO A 191 -11.84 27.18 -8.09
C PRO A 191 -12.48 25.96 -8.76
N ALA A 192 -11.87 25.44 -9.84
CA ALA A 192 -12.34 24.23 -10.52
C ALA A 192 -12.17 22.96 -9.67
N ASP A 193 -11.24 22.97 -8.71
CA ASP A 193 -10.94 21.85 -7.83
C ASP A 193 -11.81 21.80 -6.57
N TYR A 194 -12.69 22.80 -6.35
CA TYR A 194 -13.39 22.96 -5.07
C TYR A 194 -14.28 21.77 -4.73
N ASP A 195 -15.02 21.26 -5.70
CA ASP A 195 -15.95 20.14 -5.45
C ASP A 195 -15.18 18.85 -5.13
N ASP A 196 -14.08 18.58 -5.84
CA ASP A 196 -13.18 17.46 -5.56
C ASP A 196 -12.51 17.57 -4.17
N PHE A 197 -12.12 18.79 -3.78
CA PHE A 197 -11.57 19.05 -2.46
C PHE A 197 -12.62 18.84 -1.36
N VAL A 198 -13.84 19.36 -1.53
CA VAL A 198 -14.95 19.13 -0.59
C VAL A 198 -15.23 17.63 -0.46
N ASN A 199 -15.25 16.91 -1.58
CA ASN A 199 -15.39 15.45 -1.58
C ASN A 199 -14.26 14.76 -0.80
N ALA A 200 -13.02 15.24 -0.93
CA ALA A 200 -11.90 14.70 -0.17
C ALA A 200 -11.98 15.03 1.33
N ILE A 201 -12.45 16.21 1.72
CA ILE A 201 -12.71 16.56 3.13
C ILE A 201 -13.80 15.66 3.72
N ARG A 202 -14.84 15.32 2.94
CA ARG A 202 -15.86 14.36 3.35
C ARG A 202 -15.25 12.98 3.61
N SER A 203 -14.46 12.47 2.67
CA SER A 203 -13.75 11.18 2.85
C SER A 203 -12.83 11.20 4.07
N ALA A 204 -12.08 12.28 4.25
CA ALA A 204 -11.21 12.48 5.40
C ALA A 204 -11.99 12.39 6.71
N ARG A 205 -13.13 13.09 6.85
CA ARG A 205 -13.97 13.03 8.07
C ARG A 205 -14.30 11.59 8.45
N SER A 206 -14.68 10.74 7.48
CA SER A 206 -14.98 9.33 7.72
C SER A 206 -13.76 8.53 8.22
N ALA A 207 -12.55 8.86 7.78
CA ALA A 207 -11.32 8.25 8.29
C ALA A 207 -10.92 8.79 9.68
N PHE A 208 -11.12 10.08 9.93
CA PHE A 208 -10.82 10.71 11.21
C PHE A 208 -11.79 10.32 12.33
N CYS A 209 -13.04 9.98 12.00
CA CYS A 209 -14.02 9.52 13.00
C CYS A 209 -13.76 8.10 13.53
N LEU A 210 -12.81 7.36 12.94
CA LEU A 210 -12.43 6.02 13.41
C LEU A 210 -11.71 6.04 14.76
N THR A 211 -11.14 7.19 15.17
CA THR A 211 -10.50 7.35 16.47
C THR A 211 -10.91 8.69 17.12
N PRO A 212 -11.03 8.75 18.47
CA PRO A 212 -11.33 10.01 19.15
C PRO A 212 -10.28 11.11 18.87
N MET A 213 -8.99 10.73 18.84
CA MET A 213 -7.91 11.66 18.52
C MET A 213 -7.96 12.15 17.06
N GLY A 214 -8.44 11.30 16.15
CA GLY A 214 -8.62 11.69 14.75
C GLY A 214 -9.62 12.85 14.61
N MET A 215 -10.75 12.80 15.31
CA MET A 215 -11.72 13.91 15.26
C MET A 215 -11.15 15.23 15.79
N MET A 216 -10.27 15.20 16.79
CA MET A 216 -9.56 16.39 17.25
C MET A 216 -8.66 16.97 16.15
N GLN A 217 -7.85 16.13 15.51
CA GLN A 217 -7.00 16.55 14.38
C GLN A 217 -7.82 17.09 13.20
N PHE A 218 -8.96 16.48 12.90
CA PHE A 218 -9.85 16.93 11.83
C PHE A 218 -10.43 18.32 12.13
N ASN A 219 -10.83 18.58 13.38
CA ASN A 219 -11.30 19.90 13.78
C ASN A 219 -10.22 20.97 13.61
N ASP A 220 -8.96 20.66 13.93
CA ASP A 220 -7.84 21.60 13.71
C ASP A 220 -7.66 21.94 12.22
N ILE A 221 -7.79 20.96 11.32
CA ILE A 221 -7.79 21.18 9.86
C ILE A 221 -8.91 22.13 9.47
N LEU A 222 -10.13 21.91 9.96
CA LEU A 222 -11.28 22.78 9.67
C LEU A 222 -11.06 24.21 10.20
N GLN A 223 -10.48 24.36 11.39
CA GLN A 223 -10.15 25.69 11.93
C GLN A 223 -9.11 26.41 11.07
N ASN A 224 -8.11 25.69 10.55
CA ASN A 224 -7.13 26.25 9.63
C ASN A 224 -7.76 26.71 8.32
N LEU A 225 -8.69 25.93 7.75
CA LEU A 225 -9.47 26.32 6.57
C LEU A 225 -10.34 27.56 6.81
N LYS A 226 -10.97 27.66 7.98
CA LYS A 226 -11.81 28.80 8.37
C LYS A 226 -11.01 30.09 8.53
N ARG A 227 -9.78 30.00 9.06
CA ARG A 227 -8.93 31.18 9.37
C ARG A 227 -8.26 31.75 8.12
N SER A 228 -8.00 30.93 7.12
CA SER A 228 -7.32 31.39 5.90
C SER A 228 -8.23 32.24 5.02
N LYS A 229 -7.75 33.44 4.65
CA LYS A 229 -8.47 34.35 3.76
C LYS A 229 -8.63 33.78 2.35
N GLN A 230 -7.66 32.98 1.90
CA GLN A 230 -7.61 32.43 0.55
C GLN A 230 -8.64 31.31 0.33
N THR A 231 -9.08 30.66 1.42
CA THR A 231 -10.05 29.55 1.39
C THR A 231 -11.44 29.99 1.83
N LYS A 232 -11.77 31.29 1.83
CA LYS A 232 -13.06 31.79 2.34
C LYS A 232 -14.27 31.16 1.62
N ASP A 233 -14.26 31.15 0.29
CA ASP A 233 -15.35 30.59 -0.52
C ASP A 233 -15.39 29.06 -0.45
N LEU A 234 -14.21 28.43 -0.42
CA LEU A 234 -14.08 26.99 -0.16
C LEU A 234 -14.66 26.61 1.20
N TRP A 235 -14.35 27.38 2.25
CA TRP A 235 -14.83 27.15 3.61
C TRP A 235 -16.35 27.22 3.69
N GLN A 236 -16.99 28.15 2.97
CA GLN A 236 -18.45 28.20 2.89
C GLN A 236 -19.04 26.88 2.37
N ARG A 237 -18.46 26.33 1.29
CA ARG A 237 -18.88 25.03 0.74
C ARG A 237 -18.63 23.87 1.71
N VAL A 238 -17.43 23.80 2.28
CA VAL A 238 -17.08 22.77 3.28
C VAL A 238 -17.99 22.85 4.50
N SER A 239 -18.25 24.05 5.02
CA SER A 239 -19.09 24.25 6.20
C SER A 239 -20.53 23.79 5.94
N LEU A 240 -21.10 24.16 4.78
CA LEU A 240 -22.45 23.74 4.38
C LEU A 240 -22.55 22.21 4.27
N GLU A 241 -21.54 21.59 3.68
CA GLU A 241 -21.46 20.14 3.55
C GLU A 241 -21.39 19.46 4.92
N MET A 242 -20.56 19.98 5.85
CA MET A 242 -20.39 19.37 7.16
C MET A 242 -21.64 19.48 8.04
N THR A 243 -22.41 20.57 7.92
CA THR A 243 -23.67 20.76 8.66
C THR A 243 -24.82 19.92 8.13
N THR A 244 -24.83 19.62 6.83
CA THR A 244 -25.90 18.84 6.18
C THR A 244 -25.84 17.36 6.56
N PHE A 245 -24.67 16.87 6.99
CA PHE A 245 -24.44 15.48 7.39
C PHE A 245 -24.06 15.36 8.89
N SER A 246 -24.81 16.05 9.76
CA SER A 246 -24.86 15.67 11.17
C SER A 246 -25.80 14.45 11.30
N PRO A 247 -25.39 13.36 11.99
CA PRO A 247 -26.31 12.28 12.30
C PRO A 247 -27.50 12.76 13.15
#